data_AF-A0A3M0KTC7-F1
#
_entry.id   AF-A0A3M0KTC7-F1
#
_cell.length_a   1.000
_cell.length_b   1.000
_cell.length_c   1.000
_cell.angle_alpha   90.00
_cell.angle_beta   90.00
_cell.angle_gamma   90.00
#
_symmetry.space_group_name_H-M   'P 1'
#
loop_
_entity.id
_entity.type
_entity.pdbx_description
1 polymer ?
#
loop_
_entity_poly.entity_id
_entity_poly.type
_entity_poly.pdbx_seq_one_letter_code
_entity_poly.pdbx_strand_id
1 'polypeptide(L)'
;MSSELEGACSEYVAPLNAVDLKLYHDPDVLFGPGCVYPAASVGRFASHWRLPLITGGAVAAGFSRKREHYSTTVRTGPSAPKLGAFVSHLHAHFNWSARAVLLYVDRKTDDRPYYFTVEGVYQELQDGNNLTVTVHIYSPRRAAPTPPSTS
;
A
#
# COMPACT_ATOMS: atom_id res chain seq x y z
N MET A 1 -20.42 -2.59 -3.94
CA MET A 1 -19.52 -2.91 -5.07
C MET A 1 -18.47 -1.82 -5.06
N SER A 2 -17.21 -2.11 -4.71
CA SER A 2 -16.20 -1.06 -4.66
C SER A 2 -15.80 -0.68 -6.10
N SER A 3 -15.54 0.61 -6.32
CA SER A 3 -15.09 1.19 -7.59
C SER A 3 -13.75 0.65 -8.10
N GLU A 4 -13.19 -0.35 -7.42
CA GLU A 4 -11.84 -0.88 -7.65
C GLU A 4 -11.87 -2.11 -8.56
N LEU A 5 -13.00 -2.81 -8.74
CA LEU A 5 -13.03 -3.98 -9.64
C LEU A 5 -12.89 -3.60 -11.12
N GLU A 6 -13.50 -2.47 -11.51
CA GLU A 6 -13.53 -1.95 -12.89
C GLU A 6 -12.69 -0.68 -13.08
N GLY A 7 -12.11 -0.15 -11.99
CA GLY A 7 -11.34 1.10 -11.99
C GLY A 7 -9.84 0.89 -12.20
N ALA A 8 -9.11 2.02 -12.28
CA ALA A 8 -7.65 2.05 -12.45
C ALA A 8 -6.85 1.35 -11.32
N CYS A 9 -7.48 1.05 -10.19
CA CYS A 9 -6.89 0.33 -9.06
C CYS A 9 -7.27 -1.16 -8.98
N SER A 10 -7.84 -1.72 -10.05
CA SER A 10 -8.13 -3.14 -10.14
C SER A 10 -6.86 -3.98 -10.18
N GLU A 11 -6.73 -4.90 -9.21
CA GLU A 11 -5.65 -5.89 -9.17
C GLU A 11 -5.68 -6.82 -10.40
N TYR A 12 -6.83 -6.92 -11.08
CA TYR A 12 -7.01 -7.74 -12.27
C TYR A 12 -6.75 -6.97 -13.57
N VAL A 13 -7.32 -5.78 -13.73
CA VAL A 13 -7.25 -5.05 -15.02
C VAL A 13 -5.85 -4.48 -15.28
N ALA A 14 -5.17 -3.97 -14.26
CA ALA A 14 -3.86 -3.35 -14.43
C ALA A 14 -2.77 -4.31 -14.96
N PRO A 15 -2.59 -5.54 -14.43
CA PRO A 15 -1.63 -6.48 -15.01
C PRO A 15 -1.97 -6.89 -16.45
N LEU A 16 -3.25 -7.02 -16.80
CA LEU A 16 -3.65 -7.31 -18.19
C LEU A 16 -3.23 -6.17 -19.12
N ASN A 17 -3.55 -4.93 -18.76
CA ASN A 17 -3.13 -3.76 -19.54
C ASN A 17 -1.60 -3.65 -19.64
N ALA A 18 -0.86 -4.00 -18.59
CA ALA A 18 0.61 -4.00 -18.64
C ALA A 18 1.15 -5.03 -19.64
N VAL A 19 0.55 -6.22 -19.71
CA VAL A 19 0.89 -7.25 -20.70
C VAL A 19 0.54 -6.81 -22.11
N ASP A 20 -0.66 -6.24 -22.32
CA ASP A 20 -1.08 -5.73 -23.63
C ASP A 20 -0.16 -4.60 -24.09
N LEU A 21 0.18 -3.66 -23.21
CA LEU A 21 1.16 -2.60 -23.50
C LEU A 21 2.51 -3.20 -23.93
N LYS A 22 3.01 -4.21 -23.20
CA LYS A 22 4.27 -4.86 -23.56
C LYS A 22 4.21 -5.56 -24.91
N LEU A 23 3.11 -6.26 -25.19
CA LEU A 23 2.95 -7.06 -26.41
C LEU A 23 2.76 -6.19 -27.66
N TYR A 24 1.93 -5.15 -27.58
CA TYR A 24 1.50 -4.38 -28.75
C TYR A 24 2.26 -3.06 -28.96
N HIS A 25 2.93 -2.55 -27.93
CA HIS A 25 3.61 -1.25 -27.98
C HIS A 25 5.08 -1.25 -27.56
N ASP A 26 5.56 -2.35 -26.95
CA ASP A 26 6.96 -2.54 -26.51
C ASP A 26 7.60 -1.31 -25.82
N PRO A 27 7.06 -0.85 -24.67
CA PRO A 27 7.52 0.39 -24.04
C PRO A 27 8.89 0.22 -23.38
N ASP A 28 9.67 1.31 -23.37
CA ASP A 28 10.96 1.40 -22.67
C ASP A 28 10.81 1.61 -21.14
N VAL A 29 9.67 2.14 -20.70
CA VAL A 29 9.40 2.49 -19.30
C VAL A 29 7.91 2.39 -19.00
N LEU A 30 7.57 1.98 -17.78
CA LEU A 30 6.20 1.96 -17.28
C LEU A 30 6.02 3.02 -16.19
N PHE A 31 4.92 3.79 -16.27
CA PHE A 31 4.53 4.77 -15.25
C PHE A 31 3.27 4.31 -14.51
N GLY A 32 3.30 4.39 -13.18
CA GLY A 32 2.28 3.80 -12.30
C GLY A 32 2.43 2.28 -12.19
N PRO A 33 1.40 1.52 -11.75
CA PRO A 33 0.20 1.98 -11.06
C PRO A 33 0.51 2.67 -9.73
N GLY A 34 -0.44 3.47 -9.23
CA GLY A 34 -0.35 4.11 -7.92
C GLY A 34 -0.82 3.22 -6.77
N CYS A 35 -1.88 2.45 -6.98
CA CYS A 35 -2.44 1.55 -5.97
C CYS A 35 -1.53 0.35 -5.69
N VAL A 36 -1.53 -0.10 -4.44
CA VAL A 36 -0.62 -1.12 -3.89
C VAL A 36 -0.83 -2.46 -4.58
N TYR A 37 -2.06 -2.96 -4.65
CA TYR A 37 -2.31 -4.30 -5.22
C TYR A 37 -1.96 -4.40 -6.71
N PRO A 38 -2.43 -3.47 -7.58
CA PRO A 38 -2.02 -3.43 -8.98
C PRO A 38 -0.51 -3.28 -9.18
N ALA A 39 0.12 -2.37 -8.43
CA ALA A 39 1.55 -2.12 -8.57
C ALA A 39 2.41 -3.34 -8.18
N ALA A 40 1.92 -4.20 -7.28
CA ALA A 40 2.62 -5.43 -6.91
C ALA A 40 2.70 -6.41 -8.08
N SER A 41 1.61 -6.56 -8.84
CA SER A 41 1.59 -7.43 -10.02
C SER A 41 2.38 -6.83 -11.18
N VAL A 42 2.13 -5.56 -11.52
CA VAL A 42 2.84 -4.87 -12.61
C VAL A 42 4.35 -4.74 -12.31
N GLY A 43 4.74 -4.48 -11.07
CA GLY A 43 6.16 -4.40 -10.66
C GLY A 43 6.93 -5.70 -10.83
N ARG A 44 6.27 -6.85 -10.66
CA ARG A 44 6.86 -8.16 -10.92
C ARG A 44 7.06 -8.40 -12.42
N PHE A 45 6.10 -8.02 -13.25
CA PHE A 45 6.27 -8.05 -14.71
C PHE A 45 7.39 -7.11 -15.18
N ALA A 46 7.40 -5.86 -14.70
CA ALA A 46 8.43 -4.90 -15.05
C ALA A 46 9.84 -5.42 -14.69
N SER A 47 9.99 -6.03 -13.51
CA SER A 47 11.25 -6.65 -13.09
C SER A 47 11.64 -7.82 -14.00
N HIS A 48 10.68 -8.66 -14.40
CA HIS A 48 10.91 -9.78 -15.32
C HIS A 48 11.34 -9.30 -16.72
N TRP A 49 10.66 -8.28 -17.25
CA TRP A 49 10.98 -7.68 -18.55
C TRP A 49 12.18 -6.74 -18.52
N ARG A 50 12.77 -6.50 -17.34
CA ARG A 50 13.85 -5.55 -17.11
C ARG A 50 13.50 -4.12 -17.54
N LEU A 51 12.23 -3.74 -17.43
CA LEU A 51 11.75 -2.38 -17.68
C LEU A 51 11.71 -1.56 -16.39
N PRO A 52 12.18 -0.31 -16.38
CA PRO A 52 11.95 0.61 -15.28
C PRO A 52 10.45 0.80 -15.02
N LEU A 53 10.03 0.69 -13.77
CA LEU A 53 8.68 1.03 -13.31
C LEU A 53 8.76 2.26 -12.39
N ILE A 54 8.25 3.40 -12.83
CA ILE A 54 8.26 4.64 -12.05
C ILE A 54 6.86 4.91 -11.50
N THR A 55 6.72 5.01 -10.19
CA THR A 55 5.42 5.28 -9.55
C THR A 55 5.51 6.29 -8.42
N GLY A 56 4.51 7.16 -8.33
CA GLY A 56 4.29 8.05 -7.19
C GLY A 56 3.52 7.39 -6.03
N GLY A 57 3.07 6.14 -6.19
CA GLY A 57 2.33 5.39 -5.18
C GLY A 57 3.10 4.16 -4.69
N ALA A 58 2.44 3.00 -4.67
CA ALA A 58 3.02 1.73 -4.18
C ALA A 58 3.58 1.90 -2.76
N VAL A 59 2.75 2.46 -1.87
CA VAL A 59 3.17 2.95 -0.54
C VAL A 59 3.59 1.83 0.42
N ALA A 60 3.11 0.61 0.20
CA ALA A 60 3.34 -0.54 1.08
C ALA A 60 4.82 -0.85 1.32
N ALA A 61 5.13 -1.38 2.50
CA ALA A 61 6.50 -1.71 2.89
C ALA A 61 7.11 -2.82 2.01
N GLY A 62 6.29 -3.73 1.50
CA GLY A 62 6.72 -4.84 0.64
C GLY A 62 7.52 -4.41 -0.60
N PHE A 63 7.26 -3.22 -1.16
CA PHE A 63 8.01 -2.71 -2.33
C PHE A 63 9.47 -2.34 -2.02
N SER A 64 9.87 -2.31 -0.74
CA SER A 64 11.25 -2.14 -0.33
C SER A 64 12.10 -3.41 -0.58
N ARG A 65 11.49 -4.58 -0.78
CA ARG A 65 12.17 -5.85 -1.11
C ARG A 65 12.57 -5.91 -2.59
N LYS A 66 13.47 -5.01 -3.00
CA LYS A 66 13.87 -4.83 -4.41
C LYS A 66 14.48 -6.08 -5.03
N ARG A 67 15.33 -6.80 -4.28
CA ARG A 67 16.08 -7.94 -4.81
C ARG A 67 15.21 -9.14 -5.16
N GLU A 68 14.07 -9.30 -4.49
CA GLU A 68 13.19 -10.45 -4.66
C GLU A 68 12.21 -10.26 -5.82
N HIS A 69 11.52 -9.12 -5.88
CA HIS A 69 10.33 -8.97 -6.72
C HIS A 69 10.20 -7.65 -7.47
N TYR A 70 10.98 -6.62 -7.12
CA TYR A 70 10.75 -5.24 -7.56
C TYR A 70 12.04 -4.52 -7.99
N SER A 71 12.95 -5.24 -8.65
CA SER A 71 14.34 -4.82 -8.90
C SER A 71 14.45 -3.58 -9.78
N THR A 72 13.47 -3.34 -10.65
CA THR A 72 13.41 -2.18 -11.55
C THR A 72 12.40 -1.11 -11.13
N THR A 73 11.75 -1.27 -9.98
CA THR A 73 10.74 -0.32 -9.51
C THR A 73 11.40 0.87 -8.79
N VAL A 74 11.06 2.08 -9.20
CA VAL A 74 11.47 3.34 -8.58
C VAL A 74 10.23 4.05 -8.04
N ARG A 75 10.24 4.36 -6.73
CA ARG A 75 9.17 5.13 -6.09
C ARG A 75 9.62 6.58 -5.96
N THR A 76 8.85 7.49 -6.54
CA THR A 76 9.09 8.95 -6.46
C THR A 76 8.16 9.65 -5.47
N GLY A 77 7.23 8.93 -4.86
CA GLY A 77 6.31 9.42 -3.83
C GLY A 77 6.60 8.90 -2.42
N PRO A 78 5.69 9.21 -1.46
CA PRO A 78 5.78 8.72 -0.09
C PRO A 78 5.79 7.20 0.02
N SER A 79 6.32 6.67 1.13
CA SER A 79 6.25 5.24 1.43
C SER A 79 6.04 5.01 2.93
N ALA A 80 5.33 3.94 3.28
CA ALA A 80 5.01 3.62 4.67
C ALA A 80 6.26 3.45 5.56
N PRO A 81 7.37 2.83 5.12
CA PRO A 81 8.59 2.77 5.93
C PRO A 81 9.19 4.16 6.25
N LYS A 82 9.05 5.14 5.36
CA LYS A 82 9.51 6.51 5.63
C LYS A 82 8.67 7.19 6.72
N LEU A 83 7.37 6.91 6.77
CA LEU A 83 6.52 7.35 7.87
C LEU A 83 6.93 6.66 9.18
N GLY A 84 7.18 5.35 9.14
CA GLY A 84 7.64 4.61 10.33
C GLY A 84 8.97 5.13 10.88
N ALA A 85 9.94 5.41 10.02
CA ALA A 85 11.21 6.02 10.43
C ALA A 85 11.02 7.40 11.09
N PHE A 86 10.08 8.21 10.56
CA PHE A 86 9.71 9.48 11.19
C PHE A 86 9.09 9.29 12.58
N VAL A 87 8.16 8.33 12.72
CA VAL A 87 7.56 8.01 14.03
C VAL A 87 8.61 7.49 15.02
N SER A 88 9.53 6.64 14.58
CA SER A 88 10.66 6.18 15.39
C SER A 88 11.52 7.36 15.89
N HIS A 89 11.78 8.35 15.02
CA HIS A 89 12.48 9.57 15.40
C HIS A 89 11.71 10.38 16.47
N LEU A 90 10.39 10.50 16.36
CA LEU A 90 9.57 11.16 17.39
C LEU A 90 9.64 10.42 18.74
N HIS A 91 9.56 9.09 18.71
CA HIS A 91 9.71 8.26 19.92
C HIS A 91 11.04 8.51 20.61
N ALA A 92 12.14 8.58 19.85
CA ALA A 92 13.46 8.89 20.38
C ALA A 92 13.54 10.33 20.91
N HIS A 93 13.00 11.30 20.19
CA HIS A 93 13.04 12.72 20.58
C HIS A 93 12.28 13.01 21.88
N PHE A 94 11.11 12.39 22.07
CA PHE A 94 10.26 12.58 23.24
C PHE A 94 10.41 11.51 24.33
N ASN A 95 11.38 10.59 24.18
CA ASN A 95 11.59 9.46 25.10
C ASN A 95 10.34 8.58 25.31
N TRP A 96 9.56 8.32 24.27
CA TRP A 96 8.41 7.41 24.32
C TRP A 96 8.87 5.96 24.15
N SER A 97 9.10 5.28 25.27
CA SER A 97 9.74 3.95 25.28
C SER A 97 8.84 2.79 25.73
N ALA A 98 7.67 3.06 26.31
CA ALA A 98 6.86 2.02 26.94
C ALA A 98 5.76 1.44 26.04
N ARG A 99 4.93 2.30 25.42
CA ARG A 99 3.73 1.87 24.70
C ARG A 99 3.45 2.73 23.47
N ALA A 100 2.91 2.10 22.42
CA ALA A 100 2.26 2.75 21.30
C ALA A 100 0.95 2.03 20.96
N VAL A 101 -0.05 2.79 20.51
CA VAL A 101 -1.33 2.24 20.06
C VAL A 101 -1.59 2.74 18.64
N LEU A 102 -1.82 1.81 17.72
CA LEU A 102 -2.13 2.09 16.32
C LEU A 102 -3.61 1.78 16.07
N LEU A 103 -4.37 2.78 15.64
CA LEU A 103 -5.80 2.67 15.35
C LEU A 103 -6.05 2.99 13.88
N TYR A 104 -6.66 2.06 13.13
CA TYR A 104 -6.99 2.29 11.72
C TYR A 104 -8.23 1.51 11.27
N VAL A 105 -8.77 1.91 10.11
CA VAL A 105 -9.88 1.20 9.45
C VAL A 105 -9.32 0.31 8.34
N ASP A 106 -9.80 -0.93 8.26
CA ASP A 106 -9.45 -1.86 7.19
C ASP A 106 -10.70 -2.43 6.53
N ARG A 107 -11.08 -1.87 5.38
CA ARG A 107 -12.28 -2.29 4.63
C ARG A 107 -12.05 -3.56 3.82
N LYS A 108 -10.79 -3.97 3.60
CA LYS A 108 -10.36 -5.16 2.81
C LYS A 108 -10.95 -5.30 1.40
N THR A 109 -11.67 -4.29 0.94
CA THR A 109 -12.42 -4.25 -0.32
C THR A 109 -12.01 -3.05 -1.18
N ASP A 110 -11.07 -2.27 -0.68
CA ASP A 110 -10.34 -1.17 -1.32
C ASP A 110 -8.84 -1.50 -1.32
N ASP A 111 -8.00 -0.58 -1.82
CA ASP A 111 -6.54 -0.68 -1.79
C ASP A 111 -5.93 -0.59 -0.37
N ARG A 112 -6.77 -0.68 0.69
CA ARG A 112 -6.42 -0.69 2.12
C ARG A 112 -5.39 0.39 2.50
N PRO A 113 -5.61 1.66 2.15
CA PRO A 113 -4.62 2.72 2.31
C PRO A 113 -4.17 2.91 3.78
N TYR A 114 -5.10 2.82 4.73
CA TYR A 114 -4.78 2.99 6.15
C TYR A 114 -4.00 1.81 6.72
N TYR A 115 -4.31 0.58 6.28
CA TYR A 115 -3.54 -0.61 6.66
C TYR A 115 -2.08 -0.47 6.21
N PHE A 116 -1.84 -0.18 4.93
CA PHE A 116 -0.47 -0.06 4.42
C PHE A 116 0.28 1.13 5.01
N THR A 117 -0.41 2.23 5.34
CA THR A 117 0.21 3.37 6.03
C THR A 117 0.68 2.97 7.43
N VAL A 118 -0.17 2.28 8.20
CA VAL A 118 0.15 1.86 9.58
C VAL A 118 1.14 0.71 9.61
N GLU A 119 1.15 -0.18 8.62
CA GLU A 119 2.10 -1.29 8.51
C GLU A 119 3.55 -0.81 8.62
N GLY A 120 3.91 0.26 7.90
CA GLY A 120 5.27 0.80 7.95
C GLY A 120 5.65 1.36 9.32
N VAL A 121 4.69 1.95 10.05
CA VAL A 121 4.89 2.41 11.43
C VAL A 121 5.06 1.23 12.38
N TYR A 122 4.20 0.22 12.23
CA TYR A 122 4.24 -0.98 13.05
C TYR A 122 5.59 -1.70 12.93
N GLN A 123 6.08 -1.92 11.70
CA GLN A 123 7.34 -2.59 11.44
C GLN A 123 8.53 -1.85 12.09
N GLU A 124 8.63 -0.54 11.86
CA GLU A 124 9.73 0.28 12.42
C GLU A 124 9.72 0.32 13.96
N LEU A 125 8.54 0.41 14.58
CA LEU A 125 8.44 0.41 16.05
C LEU A 125 8.71 -0.97 16.66
N GLN A 126 8.38 -2.05 15.95
CA GLN A 126 8.59 -3.42 16.41
C GLN A 126 10.06 -3.85 16.31
N ASP A 127 10.77 -3.40 15.28
CA ASP A 127 12.17 -3.75 15.02
C ASP A 127 13.15 -2.93 15.87
N GLY A 128 12.76 -1.71 16.28
CA GLY A 128 13.67 -0.76 16.92
C GLY A 128 13.74 -0.79 18.45
N ASN A 129 12.67 -1.21 19.16
CA ASN A 129 12.53 -0.96 20.60
C ASN A 129 11.86 -2.12 21.37
N ASN A 130 12.15 -2.25 22.67
CA ASN A 130 11.35 -3.04 23.64
C ASN A 130 9.99 -2.37 23.95
N LEU A 131 9.35 -1.80 22.94
CA LEU A 131 8.10 -1.06 23.02
C LEU A 131 6.93 -2.04 22.88
N THR A 132 5.91 -1.90 23.72
CA THR A 132 4.66 -2.65 23.50
C THR A 132 3.80 -1.89 22.48
N VAL A 133 3.60 -2.48 21.30
CA VAL A 133 2.77 -1.91 20.23
C VAL A 133 1.46 -2.67 20.13
N THR A 134 0.35 -1.99 20.42
CA THR A 134 -1.01 -2.57 20.30
C THR A 134 -1.70 -2.04 19.06
N VAL A 135 -2.37 -2.92 18.32
CA VAL A 135 -3.11 -2.57 17.10
C VAL A 135 -4.61 -2.75 17.33
N HIS A 136 -5.39 -1.73 16.97
CA HIS A 136 -6.85 -1.77 16.98
C HIS A 136 -7.41 -1.47 15.59
N ILE A 137 -8.23 -2.38 15.07
CA ILE A 137 -8.93 -2.18 13.80
C ILE A 137 -10.33 -1.66 14.12
N TYR A 138 -10.62 -0.44 13.69
CA TYR A 138 -11.95 0.16 13.80
C TYR A 138 -12.86 -0.37 12.68
N SER A 139 -13.99 -0.94 13.07
CA SER A 139 -15.07 -1.30 12.16
C SER A 139 -16.24 -0.35 12.39
N PRO A 140 -16.55 0.57 11.44
CA PRO A 140 -17.75 1.37 11.53
C PRO A 140 -18.98 0.45 11.58
N ARG A 141 -19.92 0.69 12.50
CA ARG A 141 -21.19 -0.05 12.50
C ARG A 141 -21.83 0.10 11.12
N ARG A 142 -22.28 -1.01 10.51
CA ARG A 142 -23.13 -0.94 9.32
C ARG A 142 -24.31 -0.03 9.66
N ALA A 143 -24.54 1.02 8.87
CA ALA A 143 -25.75 1.81 8.97
C ALA A 143 -26.94 0.84 8.90
N ALA A 144 -27.85 0.92 9.88
CA ALA A 144 -29.07 0.13 9.85
C ALA A 144 -29.81 0.45 8.54
N PRO A 145 -30.43 -0.56 7.87
CA PRO A 145 -31.24 -0.28 6.69
C PRO A 145 -32.32 0.73 7.07
N THR A 146 -32.40 1.84 6.31
CA THR A 146 -33.49 2.79 6.42
C THR A 146 -34.80 2.03 6.15
N PRO A 147 -35.80 2.10 7.06
CA PRO A 147 -37.09 1.48 6.79
C PRO A 147 -37.69 2.07 5.51
N PRO A 148 -38.40 1.26 4.69
CA PRO A 148 -39.02 1.77 3.48
C PRO A 148 -40.00 2.88 3.84
N SER A 149 -39.89 4.01 3.15
CA SER A 149 -40.90 5.07 3.19
C SER A 149 -42.21 4.50 2.66
N THR A 150 -43.21 4.35 3.52
CA THR A 150 -44.58 4.08 3.10
C THR A 150 -45.09 5.30 2.33
N SER A 151 -45.29 5.12 1.02
CA SER A 151 -46.05 6.03 0.15
C SER A 151 -47.55 5.93 0.41
#